data_AF-A0A858RQY5-F1
#
_entry.id   AF-A0A858RQY5-F1
#
_cell.length_a   1.000
_cell.length_b   1.000
_cell.length_c   1.000
_cell.angle_alpha   90.00
_cell.angle_beta   90.00
_cell.angle_gamma   90.00
#
_symmetry.space_group_name_H-M   'P 1'
#
loop_
_entity.id
_entity.type
_entity.pdbx_description
1 polymer ?
#
loop_
_entity_poly.entity_id
_entity_poly.type
_entity_poly.pdbx_seq_one_letter_code
_entity_poly.pdbx_strand_id
1 'polypeptide(L)'
;MEDISQRLRARGPLEAVDLEGLLRVNRSTITRTLGRMPDVVRLGQTRRTRYALRREIRNSGNSWPIFRIDARGQARRLGLLEAFHDRVWRVTWEEPAPEWADRFSDPEGVWEGFPFFLGDIRPQGFLGRLAARGASRQLQIPEDPRDWEDDHTLIYLAHAGTDVPGDIILGEDCLRDALSLGISPHHPLRPEEVGARYPELAEGIATLPQPGSSAGGEHPKFLATLIERDESQRPVLVKFSPPFSQDLGRRWADLLVMEWHALDLLSGIGLAEPGARVIDAGERRFLEVPRFDRSPQGGRNGVVSLEALHGSAIGGMRTDWVSRVAELAEAGFASESALRDTRRLQAFGELIGNTDMHAGNLAFRLSDTLPFELTPAYDMLPMIWAPTPQGELVERRFEPRPPLPDSAEAWREMLGHAREFWQRVAGDLRISESSRNRAGSAGSHLERLASRFAES
;
A
#
# COMPACT_ATOMS: atom_id res chain seq x y z
N MET A 1 35.07 -16.60 21.60
CA MET A 1 33.61 -16.56 21.41
C MET A 1 33.13 -15.12 21.44
N GLU A 2 33.47 -14.36 22.50
CA GLU A 2 33.09 -12.94 22.61
C GLU A 2 33.60 -12.09 21.42
N ASP A 3 34.90 -12.16 21.09
CA ASP A 3 35.44 -11.38 19.97
C ASP A 3 34.79 -11.72 18.61
N ILE A 4 34.47 -13.00 18.37
CA ILE A 4 33.75 -13.44 17.15
C ILE A 4 32.35 -12.83 17.14
N SER A 5 31.63 -12.90 18.26
CA SER A 5 30.28 -12.33 18.39
C SER A 5 30.30 -10.83 18.13
N GLN A 6 31.28 -10.10 18.68
CA GLN A 6 31.42 -8.67 18.45
C GLN A 6 31.65 -8.33 16.97
N ARG A 7 32.45 -9.12 16.24
CA ARG A 7 32.65 -8.90 14.79
C ARG A 7 31.37 -9.17 14.00
N LEU A 8 30.66 -10.26 14.29
CA LEU A 8 29.39 -10.59 13.63
C LEU A 8 28.27 -9.59 13.96
N ARG A 9 28.26 -9.05 15.18
CA ARG A 9 27.31 -7.98 15.57
C ARG A 9 27.55 -6.68 14.79
N ALA A 10 28.80 -6.34 14.54
CA ALA A 10 29.19 -5.06 13.96
C ALA A 10 29.26 -5.04 12.43
N ARG A 11 29.29 -6.20 11.77
CA ARG A 11 29.50 -6.33 10.32
C ARG A 11 28.56 -7.31 9.63
N GLY A 12 27.58 -7.84 10.36
CA GLY A 12 26.66 -8.84 9.83
C GLY A 12 27.33 -10.18 9.48
N PRO A 13 26.83 -10.90 8.46
CA PRO A 13 27.38 -12.16 8.02
C PRO A 13 28.82 -12.06 7.49
N LEU A 14 29.75 -12.84 8.04
CA LEU A 14 31.16 -12.86 7.62
C LEU A 14 31.63 -14.26 7.22
N GLU A 15 32.61 -14.34 6.33
CA GLU A 15 33.29 -15.60 6.05
C GLU A 15 34.30 -15.95 7.16
N ALA A 16 34.65 -17.23 7.27
CA ALA A 16 35.67 -17.66 8.23
C ALA A 16 37.05 -17.03 7.95
N VAL A 17 37.34 -16.68 6.69
CA VAL A 17 38.60 -16.02 6.31
C VAL A 17 38.63 -14.56 6.78
N ASP A 18 37.50 -13.86 6.73
CA ASP A 18 37.40 -12.49 7.25
C ASP A 18 37.60 -12.47 8.76
N LEU A 19 37.00 -13.42 9.47
CA LEU A 19 37.17 -13.59 10.91
C LEU A 19 38.61 -13.94 11.29
N GLU A 20 39.28 -14.79 10.51
CA GLU A 20 40.71 -15.10 10.69
C GLU A 20 41.57 -13.84 10.56
N GLY A 21 41.33 -13.03 9.52
CA GLY A 21 42.05 -11.76 9.32
C GLY A 21 41.80 -10.73 10.42
N LEU A 22 40.53 -10.57 10.82
CA LEU A 22 40.12 -9.60 11.85
C LEU A 22 40.59 -9.96 13.25
N LEU A 23 40.68 -11.26 13.58
CA LEU A 23 41.04 -11.74 14.91
C LEU A 23 42.50 -12.22 15.00
N ARG A 24 43.18 -12.37 13.86
CA ARG A 24 44.54 -12.94 13.75
C ARG A 24 44.63 -14.33 14.38
N VAL A 25 43.59 -15.13 14.19
CA VAL A 25 43.48 -16.51 14.71
C VAL A 25 43.26 -17.47 13.54
N ASN A 26 43.96 -18.61 13.56
CA ASN A 26 43.84 -19.64 12.51
C ASN A 26 42.39 -20.08 12.28
N ARG A 27 42.00 -20.21 11.00
CA ARG A 27 40.69 -20.66 10.53
C ARG A 27 40.11 -21.89 11.25
N SER A 28 40.92 -22.90 11.55
CA SER A 28 40.49 -24.12 12.26
C SER A 28 39.93 -23.82 13.65
N THR A 29 40.50 -22.84 14.34
CA THR A 29 40.02 -22.40 15.65
C THR A 29 38.76 -21.56 15.52
N ILE A 30 38.66 -20.70 14.50
CA ILE A 30 37.44 -19.95 14.19
C ILE A 30 36.27 -20.90 13.92
N THR A 31 36.40 -21.84 12.97
CA THR A 31 35.32 -22.76 12.61
C THR A 31 34.90 -23.64 13.78
N ARG A 32 35.85 -24.17 14.56
CA ARG A 32 35.55 -24.95 15.78
C ARG A 32 34.82 -24.12 16.83
N THR A 33 35.15 -22.83 16.95
CA THR A 33 34.50 -21.94 17.92
C THR A 33 33.08 -21.60 17.46
N LEU A 34 32.89 -21.26 16.18
CA LEU A 34 31.58 -21.00 15.58
C LEU A 34 30.63 -22.20 15.73
N GLY A 35 31.12 -23.42 15.53
CA GLY A 35 30.31 -24.64 15.71
C GLY A 35 29.86 -24.93 17.15
N ARG A 36 30.37 -24.19 18.15
CA ARG A 36 29.95 -24.27 19.56
C ARG A 36 29.00 -23.15 19.95
N MET A 37 28.71 -22.20 19.06
CA MET A 37 27.86 -21.05 19.33
C MET A 37 26.44 -21.33 18.81
N PRO A 38 25.42 -21.51 19.68
CA PRO A 38 24.07 -21.90 19.27
C PRO A 38 23.35 -20.80 18.46
N ASP A 39 23.71 -19.54 18.69
CA ASP A 39 23.10 -18.38 18.03
C ASP A 39 23.74 -18.06 16.67
N VAL A 40 24.78 -18.80 16.29
CA VAL A 40 25.43 -18.63 14.99
C VAL A 40 24.79 -19.53 13.95
N VAL A 41 24.33 -18.91 12.86
CA VAL A 41 23.76 -19.60 11.71
C VAL A 41 24.80 -19.64 10.59
N ARG A 42 24.96 -20.82 10.00
CA ARG A 42 25.77 -21.02 8.81
C ARG A 42 24.92 -20.75 7.56
N LEU A 43 25.35 -19.82 6.72
CA LEU A 43 24.70 -19.43 5.48
C LEU A 43 25.52 -19.93 4.28
N GLY A 44 24.86 -20.58 3.33
CA GLY A 44 25.48 -21.14 2.13
C GLY A 44 26.39 -22.33 2.37
N GLN A 45 26.98 -22.82 1.27
CA GLN A 45 27.82 -24.02 1.26
C GLN A 45 29.22 -23.76 0.71
N THR A 46 30.16 -24.64 1.06
CA THR A 46 31.54 -24.69 0.56
C THR A 46 32.26 -23.33 0.65
N ARG A 47 32.70 -22.76 -0.49
CA ARG A 47 33.48 -21.52 -0.58
C ARG A 47 32.65 -20.25 -0.32
N ARG A 48 31.31 -20.33 -0.30
CA ARG A 48 30.41 -19.20 0.00
C ARG A 48 29.88 -19.22 1.44
N THR A 49 30.47 -20.05 2.29
CA THR A 49 30.02 -20.20 3.68
C THR A 49 30.25 -18.91 4.46
N ARG A 50 29.16 -18.24 4.84
CA ARG A 50 29.15 -17.11 5.79
C ARG A 50 28.55 -17.56 7.12
N TYR A 51 28.89 -16.87 8.18
CA TYR A 51 28.35 -17.08 9.52
C TYR A 51 27.67 -15.80 9.96
N ALA A 52 26.41 -15.92 10.39
CA ALA A 52 25.61 -14.81 10.90
C ALA A 52 25.25 -15.08 12.35
N LEU A 53 25.18 -14.02 13.17
CA LEU A 53 24.74 -14.13 14.56
C LEU A 53 23.26 -13.70 14.64
N ARG A 54 22.41 -14.59 15.18
CA ARG A 54 20.99 -14.30 15.44
C ARG A 54 20.86 -13.08 16.34
N ARG A 55 19.84 -12.27 16.05
CA ARG A 55 19.50 -11.08 16.81
C ARG A 55 18.12 -11.25 17.42
N GLU A 56 18.07 -11.27 18.75
CA GLU A 56 16.81 -11.18 19.49
C GLU A 56 16.22 -9.77 19.36
N ILE A 57 14.96 -9.69 18.96
CA ILE A 57 14.20 -8.44 18.85
C ILE A 57 13.25 -8.36 20.04
N ARG A 58 13.73 -7.71 21.10
CA ARG A 58 13.03 -7.55 22.38
C ARG A 58 12.49 -8.89 22.89
N ASN A 59 11.21 -8.98 23.20
CA ASN A 59 10.53 -10.19 23.65
C ASN A 59 9.84 -10.95 22.51
N SER A 60 10.01 -10.51 21.26
CA SER A 60 9.36 -11.12 20.09
C SER A 60 10.12 -12.31 19.53
N GLY A 61 11.36 -12.56 19.99
CA GLY A 61 12.22 -13.62 19.50
C GLY A 61 13.18 -13.17 18.40
N ASN A 62 13.68 -14.14 17.64
CA ASN A 62 14.62 -13.94 16.52
C ASN A 62 14.13 -14.54 15.19
N SER A 63 12.96 -15.20 15.19
CA SER A 63 12.36 -15.78 13.99
C SER A 63 10.84 -15.78 14.04
N TRP A 64 10.21 -15.57 12.87
CA TRP A 64 8.77 -15.41 12.74
C TRP A 64 8.25 -16.11 11.48
N PRO A 65 7.21 -16.94 11.56
CA PRO A 65 6.60 -17.53 10.38
C PRO A 65 5.90 -16.46 9.54
N ILE A 66 6.06 -16.56 8.23
CA ILE A 66 5.35 -15.74 7.25
C ILE A 66 4.24 -16.60 6.66
N PHE A 67 3.02 -16.09 6.65
CA PHE A 67 1.85 -16.74 6.09
C PHE A 67 1.27 -15.93 4.94
N ARG A 68 0.56 -16.62 4.05
CA ARG A 68 -0.29 -16.02 3.04
C ARG A 68 -1.72 -16.56 3.18
N ILE A 69 -2.70 -15.68 3.13
CA ILE A 69 -4.12 -16.04 3.09
C ILE A 69 -4.61 -15.86 1.66
N ASP A 70 -5.07 -16.92 1.00
CA ASP A 70 -5.55 -16.85 -0.37
C ASP A 70 -6.94 -16.19 -0.50
N ALA A 71 -7.41 -16.04 -1.74
CA ALA A 71 -8.71 -15.45 -2.04
C ALA A 71 -9.90 -16.26 -1.51
N ARG A 72 -9.69 -17.50 -1.04
CA ARG A 72 -10.70 -18.36 -0.41
C ARG A 72 -10.63 -18.33 1.12
N GLY A 73 -9.70 -17.55 1.70
CA GLY A 73 -9.49 -17.51 3.15
C GLY A 73 -8.63 -18.65 3.68
N GLN A 74 -7.96 -19.41 2.82
CA GLN A 74 -7.07 -20.48 3.24
C GLN A 74 -5.67 -19.93 3.51
N ALA A 75 -5.16 -20.21 4.70
CA ALA A 75 -3.79 -19.87 5.06
C ALA A 75 -2.82 -20.97 4.64
N ARG A 76 -1.70 -20.57 4.06
CA ARG A 76 -0.51 -21.41 3.93
C ARG A 76 0.69 -20.70 4.53
N ARG A 77 1.64 -21.47 5.05
CA ARG A 77 2.94 -20.91 5.39
C ARG A 77 3.71 -20.64 4.10
N LEU A 78 4.31 -19.46 4.05
CA LEU A 78 5.10 -18.98 2.92
C LEU A 78 6.59 -19.12 3.22
N GLY A 79 6.97 -18.94 4.49
CA GLY A 79 8.35 -19.11 4.91
C GLY A 79 8.59 -18.79 6.38
N LEU A 80 9.86 -18.53 6.70
CA LEU A 80 10.33 -18.08 8.00
C LEU A 80 11.23 -16.86 7.81
N LEU A 81 10.90 -15.77 8.50
CA LEU A 81 11.75 -14.60 8.65
C LEU A 81 12.68 -14.80 9.85
N GLU A 82 13.97 -14.52 9.70
CA GLU A 82 14.96 -14.53 10.76
C GLU A 82 15.72 -13.20 10.82
N ALA A 83 15.97 -12.72 12.03
CA ALA A 83 16.74 -11.51 12.28
C ALA A 83 18.21 -11.83 12.57
N PHE A 84 19.10 -11.15 11.87
CA PHE A 84 20.52 -11.10 12.18
C PHE A 84 20.95 -9.68 12.57
N HIS A 85 22.16 -9.54 13.07
CA HIS A 85 22.75 -8.24 13.33
C HIS A 85 23.08 -7.47 12.04
N ASP A 86 23.33 -6.16 12.18
CA ASP A 86 23.69 -5.25 11.08
C ASP A 86 22.59 -5.09 10.01
N ARG A 87 21.32 -5.01 10.47
CA ARG A 87 20.13 -4.86 9.61
C ARG A 87 19.96 -5.97 8.56
N VAL A 88 20.52 -7.14 8.82
CA VAL A 88 20.41 -8.30 7.94
C VAL A 88 19.23 -9.16 8.35
N TRP A 89 18.46 -9.60 7.36
CA TRP A 89 17.34 -10.50 7.53
C TRP A 89 17.51 -11.72 6.63
N ARG A 90 16.87 -12.83 6.98
CA ARG A 90 16.75 -13.98 6.09
C ARG A 90 15.31 -14.41 5.97
N VAL A 91 14.88 -14.69 4.75
CA VAL A 91 13.62 -15.40 4.49
C VAL A 91 13.96 -16.79 3.97
N THR A 92 13.59 -17.82 4.71
CA THR A 92 13.61 -19.20 4.23
C THR A 92 12.22 -19.57 3.75
N TRP A 93 12.07 -19.75 2.44
CA TRP A 93 10.79 -20.06 1.81
C TRP A 93 10.39 -21.53 2.00
N GLU A 94 9.09 -21.79 2.09
CA GLU A 94 8.56 -23.14 1.88
C GLU A 94 8.37 -23.39 0.38
N GLU A 95 8.62 -24.63 -0.07
CA GLU A 95 8.55 -24.97 -1.49
C GLU A 95 7.09 -25.16 -1.98
N PRO A 96 6.73 -24.62 -3.16
CA PRO A 96 7.57 -23.79 -4.03
C PRO A 96 7.72 -22.36 -3.51
N ALA A 97 8.95 -21.83 -3.57
CA ALA A 97 9.21 -20.42 -3.30
C ALA A 97 8.58 -19.52 -4.38
N PRO A 98 8.25 -18.25 -4.07
CA PRO A 98 7.81 -17.29 -5.09
C PRO A 98 8.87 -17.11 -6.18
N GLU A 99 8.47 -17.06 -7.46
CA GLU A 99 9.36 -16.92 -8.61
C GLU A 99 10.26 -15.67 -8.54
N TRP A 100 9.78 -14.64 -7.85
CA TRP A 100 10.51 -13.40 -7.65
C TRP A 100 11.50 -13.43 -6.49
N ALA A 101 11.47 -14.42 -5.59
CA ALA A 101 12.26 -14.43 -4.35
C ALA A 101 13.77 -14.24 -4.62
N ASP A 102 14.33 -15.04 -5.52
CA ASP A 102 15.76 -15.02 -5.89
C ASP A 102 16.18 -13.77 -6.65
N ARG A 103 15.23 -12.89 -6.99
CA ARG A 103 15.51 -11.61 -7.67
C ARG A 103 15.80 -10.47 -6.68
N PHE A 104 15.48 -10.64 -5.40
CA PHE A 104 15.61 -9.61 -4.38
C PHE A 104 16.51 -10.00 -3.20
N SER A 105 16.73 -11.30 -2.98
CA SER A 105 17.67 -11.80 -1.98
C SER A 105 18.85 -12.51 -2.62
N ASP A 106 19.90 -12.73 -1.84
CA ASP A 106 20.94 -13.66 -2.27
C ASP A 106 20.41 -15.12 -2.27
N PRO A 107 21.16 -16.09 -2.83
CA PRO A 107 20.72 -17.48 -2.94
C PRO A 107 20.40 -18.19 -1.61
N GLU A 108 20.83 -17.62 -0.48
CA GLU A 108 20.56 -18.17 0.85
C GLU A 108 19.37 -17.48 1.53
N GLY A 109 18.64 -16.68 0.77
CA GLY A 109 17.47 -15.91 1.21
C GLY A 109 17.84 -14.71 2.07
N VAL A 110 19.08 -14.21 2.01
CA VAL A 110 19.55 -13.09 2.85
C VAL A 110 19.23 -11.76 2.20
N TRP A 111 18.75 -10.83 3.01
CA TRP A 111 18.34 -9.47 2.65
C TRP A 111 19.17 -8.44 3.39
N GLU A 112 19.62 -7.42 2.66
CA GLU A 112 20.16 -6.19 3.25
C GLU A 112 19.01 -5.23 3.51
N GLY A 113 18.67 -5.00 4.77
CA GLY A 113 17.45 -4.29 5.16
C GLY A 113 16.21 -5.18 5.19
N PHE A 114 15.08 -4.59 5.60
CA PHE A 114 13.84 -5.33 5.79
C PHE A 114 13.21 -5.74 4.45
N PRO A 115 12.69 -6.98 4.30
CA PRO A 115 12.11 -7.44 3.03
C PRO A 115 10.98 -6.52 2.55
N PHE A 116 11.03 -6.09 1.29
CA PHE A 116 10.15 -5.03 0.76
C PHE A 116 8.66 -5.34 0.94
N PHE A 117 8.24 -6.58 0.73
CA PHE A 117 6.84 -7.00 0.83
C PHE A 117 6.31 -6.99 2.28
N LEU A 118 7.19 -7.04 3.28
CA LEU A 118 6.84 -6.81 4.68
C LEU A 118 6.93 -5.32 5.04
N GLY A 119 7.91 -4.60 4.47
CA GLY A 119 8.05 -3.17 4.67
C GLY A 119 6.87 -2.37 4.11
N ASP A 120 6.32 -2.78 2.97
CA ASP A 120 5.22 -2.11 2.26
C ASP A 120 3.89 -2.19 3.02
N ILE A 121 3.64 -3.28 3.75
CA ILE A 121 2.42 -3.48 4.55
C ILE A 121 2.49 -2.81 5.93
N ARG A 122 3.56 -2.04 6.20
CA ARG A 122 3.67 -1.19 7.38
C ARG A 122 2.47 -0.24 7.45
N PRO A 123 1.89 -0.03 8.64
CA PRO A 123 0.88 1.01 8.85
C PRO A 123 1.35 2.37 8.34
N GLN A 124 0.64 2.91 7.35
CA GLN A 124 0.89 4.24 6.80
C GLN A 124 -0.39 5.04 6.57
N GLY A 125 -0.23 6.34 6.33
CA GLY A 125 -1.34 7.27 6.17
C GLY A 125 -2.26 7.34 7.39
N PHE A 126 -3.49 7.82 7.17
CA PHE A 126 -4.45 8.10 8.23
C PHE A 126 -4.75 6.88 9.12
N LEU A 127 -5.13 5.75 8.49
CA LEU A 127 -5.45 4.51 9.20
C LEU A 127 -4.22 3.93 9.88
N GLY A 128 -3.07 3.97 9.20
CA GLY A 128 -1.85 3.41 9.75
C GLY A 128 -1.38 4.15 10.99
N ARG A 129 -1.43 5.49 10.99
CA ARG A 129 -1.13 6.30 12.18
C ARG A 129 -2.09 6.03 13.33
N LEU A 130 -3.38 5.87 13.03
CA LEU A 130 -4.38 5.53 14.04
C LEU A 130 -4.10 4.16 14.68
N ALA A 131 -3.82 3.14 13.85
CA ALA A 131 -3.51 1.80 14.31
C ALA A 131 -2.18 1.74 15.10
N ALA A 132 -1.13 2.40 14.59
CA ALA A 132 0.16 2.54 15.25
C ALA A 132 0.04 3.16 16.64
N ARG A 133 -0.71 4.27 16.77
CA ARG A 133 -0.97 4.91 18.06
C ARG A 133 -1.75 3.99 19.02
N GLY A 134 -2.78 3.29 18.51
CA GLY A 134 -3.54 2.33 19.30
C GLY A 134 -2.68 1.21 19.87
N ALA A 135 -1.71 0.73 19.10
CA ALA A 135 -0.78 -0.33 19.49
C ALA A 135 0.46 0.17 20.27
N SER A 136 0.81 1.45 20.17
CA SER A 136 2.09 2.03 20.64
C SER A 136 2.40 1.70 22.10
N ARG A 137 1.45 1.91 23.02
CA ARG A 137 1.67 1.66 24.45
C ARG A 137 1.89 0.17 24.76
N GLN A 138 1.08 -0.70 24.14
CA GLN A 138 1.14 -2.14 24.38
C GLN A 138 2.42 -2.76 23.81
N LEU A 139 2.81 -2.33 22.60
CA LEU A 139 3.97 -2.86 21.89
C LEU A 139 5.28 -2.10 22.19
N GLN A 140 5.19 -0.99 22.93
CA GLN A 140 6.31 -0.10 23.25
C GLN A 140 7.05 0.40 21.99
N ILE A 141 6.29 0.74 20.95
CA ILE A 141 6.81 1.29 19.67
C ILE A 141 6.43 2.77 19.54
N PRO A 142 7.14 3.59 18.74
CA PRO A 142 6.78 4.99 18.53
C PRO A 142 5.32 5.16 18.05
N GLU A 143 4.66 6.24 18.46
CA GLU A 143 3.25 6.49 18.05
C GLU A 143 3.11 6.77 16.56
N ASP A 144 4.06 7.50 15.98
CA ASP A 144 4.05 7.81 14.56
C ASP A 144 4.80 6.71 13.81
N PRO A 145 4.15 5.99 12.89
CA PRO A 145 4.80 4.98 12.10
C PRO A 145 5.97 5.54 11.32
N ARG A 146 6.04 6.84 10.96
CA ARG A 146 7.20 7.41 10.22
C ARG A 146 8.52 7.34 10.99
N ASP A 147 8.47 7.26 12.32
CA ASP A 147 9.64 7.12 13.20
C ASP A 147 10.04 5.65 13.41
N TRP A 148 9.39 4.71 12.71
CA TRP A 148 9.67 3.29 12.85
C TRP A 148 10.88 2.85 12.03
N GLU A 149 11.83 2.25 12.75
CA GLU A 149 12.83 1.33 12.21
C GLU A 149 12.23 -0.04 11.86
N ASP A 150 13.02 -0.88 11.18
CA ASP A 150 12.67 -2.25 10.77
C ASP A 150 12.13 -3.09 11.94
N ASP A 151 12.74 -2.98 13.12
CA ASP A 151 12.32 -3.72 14.32
C ASP A 151 10.93 -3.29 14.82
N HIS A 152 10.59 -2.00 14.74
CA HIS A 152 9.26 -1.52 15.14
C HIS A 152 8.19 -2.02 14.16
N THR A 153 8.51 -2.00 12.86
CA THR A 153 7.64 -2.56 11.81
C THR A 153 7.39 -4.05 12.06
N LEU A 154 8.44 -4.83 12.29
CA LEU A 154 8.32 -6.24 12.61
C LEU A 154 7.46 -6.48 13.86
N ILE A 155 7.72 -5.78 14.96
CA ILE A 155 6.96 -5.93 16.21
C ILE A 155 5.47 -5.66 15.96
N TYR A 156 5.15 -4.60 15.21
CA TYR A 156 3.76 -4.33 14.86
C TYR A 156 3.16 -5.45 14.00
N LEU A 157 3.83 -5.86 12.93
CA LEU A 157 3.30 -6.88 12.02
C LEU A 157 3.08 -8.23 12.72
N ALA A 158 3.96 -8.60 13.66
CA ALA A 158 3.87 -9.85 14.39
C ALA A 158 2.78 -9.87 15.47
N HIS A 159 2.42 -8.72 16.05
CA HIS A 159 1.55 -8.64 17.24
C HIS A 159 0.26 -7.82 17.07
N ALA A 160 0.16 -7.03 16.02
CA ALA A 160 -1.01 -6.20 15.71
C ALA A 160 -1.32 -6.11 14.19
N GLY A 161 -0.62 -6.90 13.36
CA GLY A 161 -0.72 -6.91 11.91
C GLY A 161 -1.93 -7.65 11.33
N THR A 162 -3.07 -7.67 12.02
CA THR A 162 -4.20 -8.54 11.66
C THR A 162 -4.91 -8.12 10.36
N ASP A 163 -5.18 -6.82 10.16
CA ASP A 163 -5.89 -6.28 8.99
C ASP A 163 -5.00 -5.31 8.18
N VAL A 164 -3.80 -5.77 7.84
CA VAL A 164 -2.85 -5.05 6.97
C VAL A 164 -3.21 -5.19 5.49
N PRO A 165 -2.76 -4.28 4.60
CA PRO A 165 -2.98 -4.41 3.16
C PRO A 165 -2.45 -5.73 2.59
N GLY A 166 -3.14 -6.27 1.59
CA GLY A 166 -2.69 -7.47 0.90
C GLY A 166 -3.01 -8.77 1.64
N ASP A 167 -2.19 -9.81 1.39
CA ASP A 167 -2.45 -11.19 1.83
C ASP A 167 -1.39 -11.80 2.76
N ILE A 168 -0.33 -11.06 3.05
CA ILE A 168 0.78 -11.51 3.90
C ILE A 168 0.48 -11.21 5.37
N ILE A 169 0.71 -12.22 6.22
CA ILE A 169 0.62 -12.10 7.67
C ILE A 169 1.91 -12.61 8.29
N LEU A 170 2.41 -11.88 9.30
CA LEU A 170 3.58 -12.27 10.07
C LEU A 170 3.13 -12.78 11.45
N GLY A 171 3.60 -13.96 11.85
CA GLY A 171 3.29 -14.53 13.17
C GLY A 171 1.96 -15.28 13.25
N GLU A 172 1.89 -16.21 14.21
CA GLU A 172 0.75 -17.12 14.37
C GLU A 172 -0.47 -16.45 15.02
N ASP A 173 -0.24 -15.52 15.94
CA ASP A 173 -1.33 -14.82 16.64
C ASP A 173 -2.11 -13.92 15.67
N CYS A 174 -1.40 -13.09 14.91
CA CYS A 174 -2.03 -12.28 13.86
C CYS A 174 -2.71 -13.15 12.79
N LEU A 175 -2.16 -14.32 12.47
CA LEU A 175 -2.81 -15.26 11.53
C LEU A 175 -4.15 -15.76 12.10
N ARG A 176 -4.18 -16.18 13.36
CA ARG A 176 -5.39 -16.68 14.01
C ARG A 176 -6.48 -15.62 14.00
N ASP A 177 -6.13 -14.40 14.39
CA ASP A 177 -7.06 -13.27 14.41
C ASP A 177 -7.54 -12.91 13.00
N ALA A 178 -6.64 -12.96 12.00
CA ALA A 178 -6.97 -12.67 10.61
C ALA A 178 -7.96 -13.69 10.02
N LEU A 179 -7.78 -14.98 10.35
CA LEU A 179 -8.71 -16.04 9.96
C LEU A 179 -10.05 -15.92 10.69
N SER A 180 -10.04 -15.58 11.98
CA SER A 180 -11.27 -15.33 12.73
C SER A 180 -12.06 -14.16 12.16
N LEU A 181 -11.40 -13.06 11.77
CA LEU A 181 -12.04 -11.94 11.09
C LEU A 181 -12.64 -12.32 9.73
N GLY A 182 -11.95 -13.17 8.96
CA GLY A 182 -12.47 -13.68 7.68
C GLY A 182 -13.74 -14.51 7.84
N ILE A 183 -13.88 -15.23 8.96
CA ILE A 183 -15.08 -16.04 9.25
C ILE A 183 -16.19 -15.17 9.88
N SER A 184 -15.82 -14.29 10.81
CA SER A 184 -16.74 -13.48 11.60
C SER A 184 -16.14 -12.09 11.82
N PRO A 185 -16.42 -11.14 10.91
CA PRO A 185 -15.95 -9.77 11.03
C PRO A 185 -16.40 -9.15 12.36
N HIS A 186 -15.59 -8.23 12.90
CA HIS A 186 -16.03 -7.44 14.04
C HIS A 186 -17.06 -6.41 13.61
N HIS A 187 -18.18 -6.36 14.35
CA HIS A 187 -19.25 -5.38 14.14
C HIS A 187 -19.69 -5.24 12.66
N PRO A 188 -20.04 -6.35 11.98
CA PRO A 188 -20.48 -6.28 10.61
C PRO A 188 -21.76 -5.46 10.50
N LEU A 189 -21.92 -4.74 9.40
CA LEU A 189 -23.09 -3.90 9.17
C LEU A 189 -23.95 -4.47 8.05
N ARG A 190 -25.27 -4.38 8.20
CA ARG A 190 -26.21 -4.53 7.09
C ARG A 190 -26.35 -3.20 6.34
N PRO A 191 -26.66 -3.22 5.03
CA PRO A 191 -26.79 -2.00 4.24
C PRO A 191 -27.76 -0.95 4.83
N GLU A 192 -28.82 -1.38 5.49
CA GLU A 192 -29.80 -0.52 6.16
C GLU A 192 -29.26 0.19 7.41
N GLU A 193 -28.19 -0.33 8.03
CA GLU A 193 -27.59 0.25 9.24
C GLU A 193 -26.60 1.37 8.90
N VAL A 194 -26.08 1.39 7.67
CA VAL A 194 -25.02 2.31 7.22
C VAL A 194 -25.35 3.78 7.52
N GLY A 195 -26.59 4.21 7.25
CA GLY A 195 -27.02 5.60 7.45
C GLY A 195 -26.96 6.08 8.91
N ALA A 196 -27.08 5.17 9.88
CA ALA A 196 -26.95 5.49 11.30
C ALA A 196 -25.51 5.29 11.80
N ARG A 197 -24.86 4.20 11.37
CA ARG A 197 -23.57 3.76 11.91
C ARG A 197 -22.37 4.54 11.38
N TYR A 198 -22.38 4.98 10.12
CA TYR A 198 -21.26 5.73 9.56
C TYR A 198 -21.04 7.08 10.25
N PRO A 199 -22.08 7.88 10.56
CA PRO A 199 -21.92 9.07 11.39
C PRO A 199 -21.31 8.79 12.77
N GLU A 200 -21.72 7.73 13.46
CA GLU A 200 -21.16 7.34 14.76
C GLU A 200 -19.66 7.01 14.68
N LEU A 201 -19.26 6.24 13.66
CA LEU A 201 -17.86 5.87 13.42
C LEU A 201 -17.01 7.11 13.07
N ALA A 202 -17.53 7.99 12.22
CA ALA A 202 -16.85 9.24 11.86
C ALA A 202 -16.66 10.16 13.06
N GLU A 203 -17.66 10.26 13.95
CA GLU A 203 -17.56 11.06 15.18
C GLU A 203 -16.55 10.45 16.16
N GLY A 204 -16.58 9.12 16.33
CA GLY A 204 -15.58 8.40 17.11
C GLY A 204 -14.15 8.68 16.65
N ILE A 205 -13.92 8.79 15.34
CA ILE A 205 -12.61 9.11 14.76
C ILE A 205 -12.27 10.61 14.89
N ALA A 206 -13.25 11.49 14.73
CA ALA A 206 -13.05 12.94 14.84
C ALA A 206 -12.63 13.37 16.25
N THR A 207 -13.09 12.66 17.28
CA THR A 207 -12.76 12.95 18.69
C THR A 207 -11.37 12.45 19.11
N LEU A 208 -10.74 11.58 18.33
CA LEU A 208 -9.38 11.13 18.62
C LEU A 208 -8.39 12.29 18.42
N PRO A 209 -7.37 12.42 19.29
CA PRO A 209 -6.29 13.36 19.06
C PRO A 209 -5.71 13.11 17.67
N GLN A 210 -5.85 14.08 16.76
CA GLN A 210 -5.31 13.92 15.41
C GLN A 210 -3.78 13.81 15.53
N PRO A 211 -3.13 12.80 14.92
CA PRO A 211 -1.67 12.71 14.89
C PRO A 211 -1.11 14.04 14.37
N GLY A 212 -0.13 14.60 15.10
CA GLY A 212 0.52 15.90 14.88
C GLY A 212 0.07 16.67 13.64
N SER A 213 -0.71 17.72 13.87
CA SER A 213 -1.07 18.83 12.97
C SER A 213 -0.58 18.72 11.51
N SER A 214 -1.50 18.45 10.58
CA SER A 214 -1.58 19.20 9.31
C SER A 214 -0.32 19.29 8.42
N ALA A 215 0.44 18.20 8.28
CA ALA A 215 1.53 18.13 7.31
C ALA A 215 1.21 17.35 6.01
N GLY A 216 0.01 16.79 5.83
CA GLY A 216 -0.22 15.89 4.67
C GLY A 216 -1.60 15.88 3.99
N GLY A 217 -2.60 16.64 4.43
CA GLY A 217 -3.89 16.70 3.70
C GLY A 217 -4.62 15.34 3.54
N GLU A 218 -4.26 14.33 4.34
CA GLU A 218 -4.80 12.98 4.19
C GLU A 218 -6.27 12.91 4.63
N HIS A 219 -7.12 12.37 3.75
CA HIS A 219 -8.56 12.29 3.97
C HIS A 219 -8.92 11.32 5.11
N PRO A 220 -9.72 11.73 6.12
CA PRO A 220 -10.23 10.85 7.15
C PRO A 220 -10.98 9.64 6.57
N LYS A 221 -10.69 8.45 7.10
CA LYS A 221 -11.26 7.21 6.61
C LYS A 221 -11.32 6.13 7.69
N PHE A 222 -12.16 5.12 7.50
CA PHE A 222 -12.24 3.92 8.34
C PHE A 222 -12.49 2.67 7.50
N LEU A 223 -12.28 1.50 8.12
CA LEU A 223 -12.61 0.22 7.54
C LEU A 223 -13.95 -0.26 8.10
N ALA A 224 -14.77 -0.88 7.26
CA ALA A 224 -15.99 -1.54 7.66
C ALA A 224 -16.19 -2.82 6.82
N THR A 225 -16.97 -3.75 7.35
CA THR A 225 -17.40 -4.93 6.58
C THR A 225 -18.92 -4.95 6.54
N LEU A 226 -19.46 -4.97 5.34
CA LEU A 226 -20.88 -5.15 5.13
C LEU A 226 -21.21 -6.63 4.93
N ILE A 227 -22.39 -7.04 5.38
CA ILE A 227 -22.97 -8.34 5.02
C ILE A 227 -24.09 -8.07 4.04
N GLU A 228 -23.82 -8.39 2.78
CA GLU A 228 -24.77 -8.19 1.68
C GLU A 228 -25.97 -9.15 1.83
N ARG A 229 -27.00 -8.95 1.00
CA ARG A 229 -28.25 -9.74 1.09
C ARG A 229 -28.07 -11.22 0.79
N ASP A 230 -27.02 -11.59 0.08
CA ASP A 230 -26.63 -12.96 -0.22
C ASP A 230 -25.69 -13.56 0.85
N GLU A 231 -25.56 -12.89 2.01
CA GLU A 231 -24.66 -13.22 3.11
C GLU A 231 -23.17 -13.18 2.75
N SER A 232 -22.81 -12.66 1.57
CA SER A 232 -21.42 -12.40 1.24
C SER A 232 -20.87 -11.22 2.04
N GLN A 233 -19.59 -11.29 2.38
CA GLN A 233 -18.92 -10.17 3.01
C GLN A 233 -18.50 -9.16 1.97
N ARG A 234 -18.54 -7.88 2.33
CA ARG A 234 -18.01 -6.80 1.52
C ARG A 234 -17.18 -5.86 2.38
N PRO A 235 -15.87 -6.15 2.50
CA PRO A 235 -14.94 -5.24 3.15
C PRO A 235 -14.79 -3.97 2.33
N VAL A 236 -14.93 -2.82 3.00
CA VAL A 236 -14.91 -1.50 2.39
C VAL A 236 -13.98 -0.57 3.16
N LEU A 237 -13.38 0.35 2.41
CA LEU A 237 -12.74 1.54 2.95
C LEU A 237 -13.71 2.71 2.77
N VAL A 238 -14.04 3.38 3.87
CA VAL A 238 -15.00 4.48 3.89
C VAL A 238 -14.25 5.78 4.15
N LYS A 239 -14.20 6.66 3.15
CA LYS A 239 -13.71 8.04 3.30
C LYS A 239 -14.87 8.94 3.68
N PHE A 240 -14.64 9.98 4.48
CA PHE A 240 -15.70 10.86 4.91
C PHE A 240 -15.28 12.32 5.04
N SER A 241 -16.18 13.23 4.67
CA SER A 241 -15.97 14.66 4.79
C SER A 241 -16.14 15.15 6.24
N PRO A 242 -15.55 16.31 6.58
CA PRO A 242 -16.09 17.17 7.64
C PRO A 242 -17.57 17.52 7.36
N PRO A 243 -18.30 18.07 8.34
CA PRO A 243 -19.68 18.52 8.10
C PRO A 243 -19.75 19.49 6.91
N PHE A 244 -20.57 19.17 5.92
CA PHE A 244 -20.62 19.93 4.65
C PHE A 244 -21.45 21.23 4.75
N SER A 245 -21.90 21.59 5.96
CA SER A 245 -22.46 22.89 6.27
C SER A 245 -21.42 24.02 6.14
N GLN A 246 -20.13 23.70 6.34
CA GLN A 246 -19.00 24.61 6.16
C GLN A 246 -18.35 24.47 4.79
N ASP A 247 -17.72 25.54 4.28
CA ASP A 247 -17.12 25.55 2.94
C ASP A 247 -16.03 24.50 2.75
N LEU A 248 -15.19 24.28 3.77
CA LEU A 248 -14.15 23.25 3.74
C LEU A 248 -14.75 21.85 3.66
N GLY A 249 -15.76 21.56 4.50
CA GLY A 249 -16.46 20.28 4.49
C GLY A 249 -17.20 20.06 3.17
N ARG A 250 -17.82 21.11 2.62
CA ARG A 250 -18.48 21.09 1.32
C ARG A 250 -17.51 20.78 0.19
N ARG A 251 -16.29 21.35 0.21
CA ARG A 251 -15.25 21.04 -0.78
C ARG A 251 -14.86 19.56 -0.74
N TRP A 252 -14.63 19.01 0.46
CA TRP A 252 -14.30 17.60 0.60
C TRP A 252 -15.47 16.69 0.19
N ALA A 253 -16.71 17.05 0.54
CA ALA A 253 -17.90 16.33 0.10
C ALA A 253 -18.04 16.35 -1.43
N ASP A 254 -17.73 17.45 -2.11
CA ASP A 254 -17.70 17.52 -3.57
C ASP A 254 -16.63 16.57 -4.15
N LEU A 255 -15.42 16.58 -3.58
CA LEU A 255 -14.31 15.72 -4.00
C LEU A 255 -14.61 14.23 -3.84
N LEU A 256 -15.36 13.83 -2.81
CA LEU A 256 -15.81 12.44 -2.64
C LEU A 256 -16.76 11.98 -3.74
N VAL A 257 -17.66 12.85 -4.22
CA VAL A 257 -18.53 12.52 -5.37
C VAL A 257 -17.73 12.49 -6.66
N MET A 258 -16.75 13.39 -6.82
CA MET A 258 -15.85 13.36 -7.98
C MET A 258 -15.05 12.05 -8.00
N GLU A 259 -14.46 11.64 -6.88
CA GLU A 259 -13.78 10.34 -6.80
C GLU A 259 -14.70 9.17 -7.15
N TRP A 260 -15.94 9.18 -6.66
CA TRP A 260 -16.94 8.17 -7.06
C TRP A 260 -17.15 8.12 -8.57
N HIS A 261 -17.34 9.26 -9.25
CA HIS A 261 -17.49 9.30 -10.72
C HIS A 261 -16.27 8.74 -11.44
N ALA A 262 -15.06 9.05 -10.96
CA ALA A 262 -13.82 8.54 -11.53
C ALA A 262 -13.73 7.02 -11.37
N LEU A 263 -13.99 6.49 -10.18
CA LEU A 263 -13.96 5.05 -9.92
C LEU A 263 -15.06 4.30 -10.71
N ASP A 264 -16.26 4.86 -10.82
CA ASP A 264 -17.35 4.28 -11.61
C ASP A 264 -16.96 4.16 -13.10
N LEU A 265 -16.44 5.25 -13.69
CA LEU A 265 -15.97 5.25 -15.08
C LEU A 265 -14.82 4.28 -15.32
N LEU A 266 -13.82 4.28 -14.44
CA LEU A 266 -12.66 3.39 -14.55
C LEU A 266 -13.08 1.92 -14.36
N SER A 267 -14.06 1.62 -13.51
CA SER A 267 -14.57 0.27 -13.34
C SER A 267 -15.29 -0.24 -14.59
N GLY A 268 -16.00 0.65 -15.31
CA GLY A 268 -16.66 0.34 -16.57
C GLY A 268 -15.71 -0.10 -17.69
N ILE A 269 -14.41 0.20 -17.56
CA ILE A 269 -13.34 -0.22 -18.48
C ILE A 269 -12.33 -1.18 -17.83
N GLY A 270 -12.66 -1.74 -16.66
CA GLY A 270 -11.85 -2.75 -15.97
C GLY A 270 -10.60 -2.24 -15.27
N LEU A 271 -10.50 -0.93 -15.01
CA LEU A 271 -9.34 -0.30 -14.36
C LEU A 271 -9.54 0.04 -12.87
N ALA A 272 -10.75 -0.10 -12.33
CA ALA A 272 -11.05 0.14 -10.91
C ALA A 272 -12.05 -0.90 -10.38
N GLU A 273 -12.09 -1.06 -9.06
CA GLU A 273 -12.99 -2.01 -8.40
C GLU A 273 -14.43 -1.46 -8.46
N PRO A 274 -15.39 -2.23 -9.01
CA PRO A 274 -16.76 -1.74 -9.16
C PRO A 274 -17.47 -1.63 -7.82
N GLY A 275 -18.53 -0.82 -7.80
CA GLY A 275 -19.48 -0.78 -6.69
C GLY A 275 -19.23 0.31 -5.65
N ALA A 276 -18.32 1.27 -5.88
CA ALA A 276 -18.20 2.42 -4.99
C ALA A 276 -19.58 3.10 -4.77
N ARG A 277 -19.85 3.55 -3.54
CA ARG A 277 -21.13 4.19 -3.17
C ARG A 277 -20.89 5.52 -2.45
N VAL A 278 -21.75 6.50 -2.75
CA VAL A 278 -21.82 7.76 -2.02
C VAL A 278 -23.01 7.73 -1.09
N ILE A 279 -22.79 8.06 0.18
CA ILE A 279 -23.82 8.11 1.21
C ILE A 279 -23.79 9.49 1.88
N ASP A 280 -24.95 10.13 2.00
CA ASP A 280 -25.12 11.35 2.79
C ASP A 280 -25.83 11.00 4.10
N ALA A 281 -25.16 11.24 5.23
CA ALA A 281 -25.68 10.93 6.56
C ALA A 281 -25.04 11.83 7.63
N GLY A 282 -25.80 12.24 8.65
CA GLY A 282 -25.26 13.03 9.77
C GLY A 282 -24.50 14.30 9.36
N GLU A 283 -25.03 15.06 8.41
CA GLU A 283 -24.41 16.28 7.82
C GLU A 283 -23.03 16.07 7.17
N ARG A 284 -22.66 14.82 6.89
CA ARG A 284 -21.41 14.44 6.24
C ARG A 284 -21.71 13.63 4.98
N ARG A 285 -20.73 13.60 4.09
CA ARG A 285 -20.72 12.71 2.94
C ARG A 285 -19.67 11.64 3.13
N PHE A 286 -20.01 10.43 2.73
CA PHE A 286 -19.18 9.24 2.78
C PHE A 286 -18.98 8.70 1.37
N LEU A 287 -17.77 8.27 1.07
CA LEU A 287 -17.44 7.46 -0.08
C LEU A 287 -17.01 6.07 0.42
N GLU A 288 -17.83 5.09 0.13
CA GLU A 288 -17.54 3.69 0.38
C GLU A 288 -16.88 3.08 -0.86
N VAL A 289 -15.67 2.56 -0.71
CA VAL A 289 -14.88 1.92 -1.77
C VAL A 289 -14.62 0.45 -1.40
N PRO A 290 -15.04 -0.51 -2.23
CA PRO A 290 -14.72 -1.92 -2.00
C PRO A 290 -13.21 -2.16 -1.99
N ARG A 291 -12.76 -3.02 -1.06
CA ARG A 291 -11.36 -3.38 -0.93
C ARG A 291 -11.00 -4.50 -1.90
N PHE A 292 -10.23 -4.19 -2.95
CA PHE A 292 -9.74 -5.17 -3.93
C PHE A 292 -8.70 -6.17 -3.35
N ASP A 293 -8.20 -5.92 -2.15
CA ASP A 293 -7.28 -6.79 -1.40
C ASP A 293 -8.01 -7.78 -0.49
N ARG A 294 -9.35 -7.81 -0.55
CA ARG A 294 -10.22 -8.74 0.18
C ARG A 294 -11.15 -9.47 -0.79
N SER A 295 -11.63 -10.64 -0.40
CA SER A 295 -12.63 -11.40 -1.16
C SER A 295 -13.96 -11.50 -0.40
N PRO A 296 -15.08 -11.75 -1.09
CA PRO A 296 -16.38 -11.89 -0.44
C PRO A 296 -16.52 -13.10 0.48
N GLN A 297 -15.60 -14.07 0.38
CA GLN A 297 -15.55 -15.28 1.21
C GLN A 297 -14.66 -15.11 2.45
N GLY A 298 -14.19 -13.89 2.75
CA GLY A 298 -13.27 -13.63 3.86
C GLY A 298 -11.81 -13.93 3.55
N GLY A 299 -11.47 -14.10 2.26
CA GLY A 299 -10.11 -14.26 1.77
C GLY A 299 -9.40 -12.94 1.48
N ARG A 300 -8.15 -13.03 1.03
CA ARG A 300 -7.29 -11.89 0.72
C ARG A 300 -6.63 -12.03 -0.62
N ASN A 301 -6.20 -10.90 -1.18
CA ASN A 301 -5.43 -10.85 -2.40
C ASN A 301 -4.17 -10.02 -2.17
N GLY A 302 -2.99 -10.54 -2.54
CA GLY A 302 -1.72 -9.84 -2.36
C GLY A 302 -1.66 -8.49 -3.08
N VAL A 303 -0.94 -7.55 -2.47
CA VAL A 303 -0.76 -6.19 -2.98
C VAL A 303 0.67 -5.77 -2.68
N VAL A 304 1.32 -5.09 -3.61
CA VAL A 304 2.55 -4.34 -3.36
C VAL A 304 2.49 -3.00 -4.09
N SER A 305 2.85 -1.91 -3.40
CA SER A 305 2.91 -0.57 -4.03
C SER A 305 4.01 -0.47 -5.09
N LEU A 306 3.82 0.42 -6.06
CA LEU A 306 4.87 0.78 -7.01
C LEU A 306 6.10 1.35 -6.29
N GLU A 307 5.89 2.08 -5.19
CA GLU A 307 6.98 2.62 -4.36
C GLU A 307 7.89 1.50 -3.82
N ALA A 308 7.33 0.48 -3.16
CA ALA A 308 8.10 -0.62 -2.61
C ALA A 308 8.71 -1.52 -3.69
N LEU A 309 7.93 -1.86 -4.73
CA LEU A 309 8.39 -2.74 -5.80
C LEU A 309 9.51 -2.09 -6.62
N HIS A 310 9.31 -0.88 -7.15
CA HIS A 310 10.32 -0.19 -7.94
C HIS A 310 11.54 0.17 -7.10
N GLY A 311 11.34 0.68 -5.88
CA GLY A 311 12.43 1.06 -4.97
C GLY A 311 13.36 -0.10 -4.62
N SER A 312 12.82 -1.31 -4.51
CA SER A 312 13.60 -2.51 -4.17
C SER A 312 14.16 -3.24 -5.38
N ALA A 313 13.46 -3.21 -6.51
CA ALA A 313 13.86 -3.94 -7.72
C ALA A 313 14.84 -3.17 -8.60
N ILE A 314 14.63 -1.86 -8.73
CA ILE A 314 15.32 -0.98 -9.69
C ILE A 314 16.00 0.17 -8.95
N GLY A 315 15.29 0.84 -8.05
CA GLY A 315 15.69 2.09 -7.44
C GLY A 315 15.70 3.27 -8.42
N GLY A 316 16.33 4.38 -8.02
CA GLY A 316 16.53 5.54 -8.90
C GLY A 316 15.59 6.72 -8.64
N MET A 317 15.66 7.73 -9.54
CA MET A 317 15.13 9.08 -9.30
C MET A 317 13.89 9.43 -10.14
N ARG A 318 13.38 8.50 -10.96
CA ARG A 318 12.17 8.76 -11.77
C ARG A 318 10.98 8.99 -10.87
N THR A 319 10.05 9.85 -11.26
CA THR A 319 8.94 10.27 -10.39
C THR A 319 7.56 9.90 -10.93
N ASP A 320 7.38 9.81 -12.24
CA ASP A 320 6.10 9.45 -12.85
C ASP A 320 5.88 7.93 -12.85
N TRP A 321 4.61 7.53 -12.87
CA TRP A 321 4.23 6.12 -12.85
C TRP A 321 4.70 5.38 -14.10
N VAL A 322 4.42 5.93 -15.29
CA VAL A 322 4.71 5.24 -16.56
C VAL A 322 6.18 4.86 -16.68
N SER A 323 7.10 5.77 -16.38
CA SER A 323 8.53 5.49 -16.51
C SER A 323 9.01 4.43 -15.51
N ARG A 324 8.51 4.43 -14.26
CA ARG A 324 8.86 3.40 -13.28
C ARG A 324 8.30 2.04 -13.66
N VAL A 325 7.07 1.98 -14.16
CA VAL A 325 6.45 0.73 -14.60
C VAL A 325 7.12 0.19 -15.88
N ALA A 326 7.60 1.07 -16.76
CA ALA A 326 8.39 0.65 -17.92
C ALA A 326 9.70 -0.04 -17.49
N GLU A 327 10.44 0.53 -16.54
CA GLU A 327 11.65 -0.10 -16.00
C GLU A 327 11.35 -1.45 -15.32
N LEU A 328 10.21 -1.58 -14.62
CA LEU A 328 9.76 -2.85 -14.07
C LEU A 328 9.39 -3.89 -15.15
N ALA A 329 8.76 -3.46 -16.25
CA ALA A 329 8.40 -4.33 -17.35
C ALA A 329 9.66 -4.83 -18.10
N GLU A 330 10.61 -3.94 -18.36
CA GLU A 330 11.92 -4.30 -18.95
C GLU A 330 12.70 -5.30 -18.10
N ALA A 331 12.59 -5.20 -16.77
CA ALA A 331 13.21 -6.12 -15.82
C ALA A 331 12.43 -7.44 -15.61
N GLY A 332 11.23 -7.57 -16.19
CA GLY A 332 10.36 -8.74 -16.10
C GLY A 332 9.50 -8.82 -14.82
N PHE A 333 9.39 -7.73 -14.05
CA PHE A 333 8.58 -7.68 -12.83
C PHE A 333 7.13 -7.27 -13.08
N ALA A 334 6.87 -6.44 -14.10
CA ALA A 334 5.54 -5.99 -14.47
C ALA A 334 5.18 -6.47 -15.88
N SER A 335 3.89 -6.74 -16.12
CA SER A 335 3.41 -7.16 -17.42
C SER A 335 3.30 -5.98 -18.39
N GLU A 336 3.30 -6.26 -19.70
CA GLU A 336 2.99 -5.25 -20.72
C GLU A 336 1.56 -4.70 -20.57
N SER A 337 0.62 -5.51 -20.07
CA SER A 337 -0.72 -5.05 -19.68
C SER A 337 -0.66 -4.03 -18.56
N ALA A 338 0.13 -4.29 -17.50
CA ALA A 338 0.30 -3.35 -16.40
C ALA A 338 0.89 -2.02 -16.86
N LEU A 339 1.87 -2.03 -17.77
CA LEU A 339 2.43 -0.81 -18.37
C LEU A 339 1.38 -0.05 -19.21
N ARG A 340 0.63 -0.74 -20.06
CA ARG A 340 -0.46 -0.14 -20.84
C ARG A 340 -1.50 0.50 -19.93
N ASP A 341 -1.95 -0.21 -18.91
CA ASP A 341 -2.99 0.28 -18.00
C ASP A 341 -2.47 1.41 -17.09
N THR A 342 -1.19 1.41 -16.75
CA THR A 342 -0.53 2.55 -16.08
C THR A 342 -0.54 3.81 -16.95
N ARG A 343 -0.27 3.69 -18.26
CA ARG A 343 -0.36 4.84 -19.20
C ARG A 343 -1.77 5.42 -19.23
N ARG A 344 -2.79 4.56 -19.23
CA ARG A 344 -4.21 4.97 -19.20
C ARG A 344 -4.53 5.68 -17.87
N LEU A 345 -4.16 5.11 -16.73
CA LEU A 345 -4.43 5.72 -15.42
C LEU A 345 -3.73 7.07 -15.24
N GLN A 346 -2.45 7.17 -15.62
CA GLN A 346 -1.72 8.44 -15.54
C GLN A 346 -2.37 9.50 -16.44
N ALA A 347 -2.70 9.16 -17.69
CA ALA A 347 -3.35 10.09 -18.60
C ALA A 347 -4.72 10.55 -18.06
N PHE A 348 -5.54 9.63 -17.56
CA PHE A 348 -6.83 9.98 -16.96
C PHE A 348 -6.66 10.89 -15.75
N GLY A 349 -5.74 10.57 -14.84
CA GLY A 349 -5.43 11.38 -13.66
C GLY A 349 -5.02 12.80 -14.03
N GLU A 350 -4.12 12.97 -15.01
CA GLU A 350 -3.71 14.28 -15.52
C GLU A 350 -4.92 15.06 -16.11
N LEU A 351 -5.77 14.38 -16.88
CA LEU A 351 -6.94 14.95 -17.55
C LEU A 351 -8.12 15.27 -16.61
N ILE A 352 -8.11 14.76 -15.38
CA ILE A 352 -9.03 15.17 -14.31
C ILE A 352 -8.36 16.10 -13.28
N GLY A 353 -7.07 16.43 -13.45
CA GLY A 353 -6.36 17.30 -12.50
C GLY A 353 -6.04 16.63 -11.17
N ASN A 354 -5.78 15.32 -11.18
CA ASN A 354 -5.21 14.62 -10.06
C ASN A 354 -3.73 14.98 -9.93
N THR A 355 -3.39 15.80 -8.94
CA THR A 355 -2.02 16.23 -8.65
C THR A 355 -1.32 15.35 -7.62
N ASP A 356 -1.97 14.27 -7.15
CA ASP A 356 -1.47 13.40 -6.07
C ASP A 356 -1.13 11.97 -6.58
N MET A 357 -0.64 11.86 -7.81
CA MET A 357 -0.23 10.60 -8.44
C MET A 357 1.21 10.23 -8.05
N HIS A 358 1.45 9.96 -6.76
CA HIS A 358 2.74 9.44 -6.27
C HIS A 358 2.78 7.91 -6.32
N ALA A 359 3.96 7.29 -6.22
CA ALA A 359 4.13 5.84 -6.39
C ALA A 359 3.48 4.97 -5.29
N GLY A 360 3.00 5.58 -4.21
CA GLY A 360 2.19 4.91 -3.19
C GLY A 360 0.72 4.76 -3.57
N ASN A 361 0.26 5.48 -4.61
CA ASN A 361 -1.12 5.44 -5.13
C ASN A 361 -1.27 4.57 -6.39
N LEU A 362 -0.28 3.71 -6.66
CA LEU A 362 -0.34 2.68 -7.70
C LEU A 362 0.20 1.37 -7.11
N ALA A 363 -0.43 0.24 -7.41
CA ALA A 363 -0.04 -1.04 -6.84
C ALA A 363 -0.20 -2.20 -7.82
N PHE A 364 0.46 -3.32 -7.49
CA PHE A 364 0.49 -4.56 -8.24
C PHE A 364 -0.05 -5.72 -7.40
N ARG A 365 -0.61 -6.71 -8.09
CA ARG A 365 -1.03 -7.98 -7.49
C ARG A 365 0.21 -8.79 -7.12
N LEU A 366 0.60 -8.75 -5.85
CA LEU A 366 1.68 -9.58 -5.32
C LEU A 366 1.22 -11.04 -5.30
N SER A 367 1.71 -11.86 -6.23
CA SER A 367 1.46 -13.30 -6.30
C SER A 367 2.77 -14.09 -6.15
N ASP A 368 2.73 -15.40 -6.37
CA ASP A 368 3.95 -16.22 -6.44
C ASP A 368 4.62 -16.18 -7.81
N THR A 369 3.98 -15.60 -8.83
CA THR A 369 4.42 -15.69 -10.22
C THR A 369 4.72 -14.32 -10.81
N LEU A 370 5.69 -14.28 -11.72
CA LEU A 370 5.97 -13.11 -12.53
C LEU A 370 5.42 -13.28 -13.97
N PRO A 371 5.16 -12.16 -14.67
CA PRO A 371 5.19 -10.79 -14.18
C PRO A 371 3.94 -10.45 -13.33
N PHE A 372 4.04 -9.41 -12.50
CA PHE A 372 2.90 -8.90 -11.75
C PHE A 372 1.96 -8.07 -12.63
N GLU A 373 0.66 -8.20 -12.35
CA GLU A 373 -0.39 -7.40 -12.95
C GLU A 373 -0.74 -6.20 -12.06
N LEU A 374 -1.30 -5.15 -12.65
CA LEU A 374 -1.77 -3.98 -11.91
C LEU A 374 -2.99 -4.33 -11.05
N THR A 375 -3.11 -3.74 -9.86
CA THR A 375 -4.36 -3.79 -9.09
C THR A 375 -5.39 -2.82 -9.64
N PRO A 376 -6.68 -2.95 -9.28
CA PRO A 376 -7.64 -1.87 -9.51
C PRO A 376 -7.16 -0.53 -8.95
N ALA A 377 -7.45 0.55 -9.66
CA ALA A 377 -7.10 1.91 -9.27
C ALA A 377 -7.91 2.39 -8.06
N TYR A 378 -7.31 3.31 -7.31
CA TYR A 378 -7.88 3.98 -6.14
C TYR A 378 -7.33 5.42 -6.09
N ASP A 379 -7.92 6.27 -5.27
CA ASP A 379 -7.48 7.66 -5.06
C ASP A 379 -7.39 8.49 -6.38
N MET A 380 -8.33 8.25 -7.29
CA MET A 380 -8.47 8.98 -8.57
C MET A 380 -9.47 10.12 -8.44
N LEU A 381 -8.99 11.34 -8.14
CA LEU A 381 -9.84 12.52 -7.92
C LEU A 381 -9.10 13.82 -8.25
N PRO A 382 -9.80 14.94 -8.49
CA PRO A 382 -9.20 16.21 -8.91
C PRO A 382 -8.53 16.94 -7.74
N MET A 383 -7.39 16.42 -7.27
CA MET A 383 -6.64 16.94 -6.12
C MET A 383 -6.12 18.37 -6.31
N ILE A 384 -6.10 18.88 -7.54
CA ILE A 384 -5.87 20.32 -7.80
C ILE A 384 -6.86 21.22 -7.03
N TRP A 385 -8.06 20.73 -6.73
CA TRP A 385 -9.08 21.45 -5.96
C TRP A 385 -9.16 21.02 -4.49
N ALA A 386 -8.24 20.18 -4.02
CA ALA A 386 -8.13 19.87 -2.61
C ALA A 386 -7.77 21.15 -1.82
N PRO A 387 -8.34 21.32 -0.62
CA PRO A 387 -7.87 22.31 0.34
C PRO A 387 -6.37 22.16 0.60
N THR A 388 -5.69 23.23 1.00
CA THR A 388 -4.27 23.14 1.40
C THR A 388 -4.12 22.27 2.66
N PRO A 389 -2.91 21.79 3.00
CA PRO A 389 -2.66 21.11 4.27
C PRO A 389 -3.07 21.93 5.50
N GLN A 390 -3.08 23.27 5.37
CA GLN A 390 -3.54 24.22 6.39
C GLN A 390 -5.07 24.41 6.41
N GLY A 391 -5.82 23.78 5.51
CA GLY A 391 -7.28 23.87 5.42
C GLY A 391 -7.80 25.06 4.63
N GLU A 392 -6.95 25.72 3.85
CA GLU A 392 -7.35 26.89 3.05
C GLU A 392 -7.88 26.47 1.67
N LEU A 393 -8.94 27.16 1.24
CA LEU A 393 -9.49 27.01 -0.11
C LEU A 393 -8.75 27.96 -1.06
N VAL A 394 -7.86 27.39 -1.88
CA VAL A 394 -7.08 28.14 -2.87
C VAL A 394 -7.66 27.89 -4.27
N GLU A 395 -7.84 28.96 -5.04
CA GLU A 395 -8.20 28.84 -6.44
C GLU A 395 -6.99 28.39 -7.27
N ARG A 396 -7.13 27.25 -7.93
CA ARG A 396 -6.12 26.70 -8.83
C ARG A 396 -6.73 26.50 -10.20
N ARG A 397 -6.00 26.95 -11.23
CA ARG A 397 -6.45 26.83 -12.62
C ARG A 397 -6.14 25.43 -13.13
N PHE A 398 -7.15 24.77 -13.67
CA PHE A 398 -6.99 23.48 -14.34
C PHE A 398 -6.50 23.71 -15.77
N GLU A 399 -5.26 23.28 -16.04
CA GLU A 399 -4.59 23.41 -17.34
C GLU A 399 -3.86 22.09 -17.67
N PRO A 400 -4.59 21.08 -18.16
CA PRO A 400 -3.97 19.82 -18.56
C PRO A 400 -3.00 20.06 -19.73
N ARG A 401 -1.84 19.40 -19.66
CA ARG A 401 -0.81 19.53 -20.70
C ARG A 401 -1.15 18.65 -21.90
N PRO A 402 -0.80 19.07 -23.13
CA PRO A 402 -0.78 18.18 -24.28
C PRO A 402 0.10 16.95 -24.05
N PRO A 403 -0.24 15.79 -24.66
CA PRO A 403 0.58 14.60 -24.52
C PRO A 403 1.92 14.74 -25.26
N LEU A 404 2.92 14.01 -24.79
CA LEU A 404 4.12 13.70 -25.56
C LEU A 404 3.83 12.55 -26.55
N PRO A 405 4.65 12.36 -27.60
CA PRO A 405 4.42 11.28 -28.58
C PRO A 405 4.22 9.89 -27.94
N ASP A 406 5.04 9.55 -26.94
CA ASP A 406 5.02 8.23 -26.28
C ASP A 406 3.78 8.00 -25.41
N SER A 407 3.07 9.06 -25.03
CA SER A 407 1.84 8.99 -24.23
C SER A 407 0.58 9.35 -25.02
N ALA A 408 0.72 9.68 -26.31
CA ALA A 408 -0.36 10.23 -27.13
C ALA A 408 -1.54 9.26 -27.30
N GLU A 409 -1.28 7.96 -27.47
CA GLU A 409 -2.32 6.95 -27.64
C GLU A 409 -3.22 6.84 -26.40
N ALA A 410 -2.62 6.55 -25.24
CA ALA A 410 -3.36 6.43 -23.97
C ALA A 410 -4.03 7.76 -23.59
N TRP A 411 -3.39 8.89 -23.89
CA TRP A 411 -3.99 10.21 -23.66
C TRP A 411 -5.23 10.44 -24.51
N ARG A 412 -5.19 10.11 -25.80
CA ARG A 412 -6.36 10.23 -26.70
C ARG A 412 -7.48 9.29 -26.27
N GLU A 413 -7.15 8.06 -25.88
CA GLU A 413 -8.13 7.10 -25.35
C GLU A 413 -8.83 7.67 -24.11
N MET A 414 -8.05 8.12 -23.12
CA MET A 414 -8.58 8.58 -21.84
C MET A 414 -9.21 9.97 -21.89
N LEU A 415 -8.99 10.76 -22.95
CA LEU A 415 -9.67 12.03 -23.17
C LEU A 415 -11.18 11.87 -23.25
N GLY A 416 -11.69 10.81 -23.89
CA GLY A 416 -13.12 10.51 -23.95
C GLY A 416 -13.71 10.31 -22.54
N HIS A 417 -13.06 9.45 -21.75
CA HIS A 417 -13.46 9.18 -20.37
C HIS A 417 -13.35 10.40 -19.46
N ALA A 418 -12.31 11.22 -19.61
CA ALA A 418 -12.14 12.45 -18.81
C ALA A 418 -13.20 13.52 -19.16
N ARG A 419 -13.62 13.61 -20.42
CA ARG A 419 -14.74 14.48 -20.81
C ARG A 419 -16.05 14.01 -20.19
N GLU A 420 -16.31 12.71 -20.25
CA GLU A 420 -17.49 12.12 -19.61
C GLU A 420 -17.48 12.35 -18.11
N PHE A 421 -16.33 12.19 -17.46
CA PHE A 421 -16.13 12.52 -16.05
C PHE A 421 -16.55 13.96 -15.73
N TRP A 422 -16.03 14.96 -16.45
CA TRP A 422 -16.38 16.36 -16.19
C TRP A 422 -17.84 16.68 -16.48
N GLN A 423 -18.43 16.04 -17.50
CA GLN A 423 -19.86 16.17 -17.80
C GLN A 423 -20.73 15.61 -16.66
N ARG A 424 -20.41 14.40 -16.17
CA ARG A 424 -21.13 13.77 -15.06
C ARG A 424 -21.01 14.60 -13.78
N VAL A 425 -19.82 15.10 -13.47
CA VAL A 425 -19.57 15.99 -12.31
C VAL A 425 -20.35 17.30 -12.43
N ALA A 426 -20.37 17.94 -13.61
CA ALA A 426 -21.10 19.19 -13.82
C ALA A 426 -22.63 19.01 -13.71
N GLY A 427 -23.15 17.81 -13.99
CA GLY A 427 -24.57 17.47 -13.91
C GLY A 427 -25.05 16.93 -12.55
N ASP A 428 -24.15 16.57 -11.63
CA ASP A 428 -24.52 15.90 -10.39
C ASP A 428 -24.94 16.89 -9.29
N LEU A 429 -26.24 16.92 -8.96
CA LEU A 429 -26.80 17.84 -7.97
C LEU A 429 -26.27 17.64 -6.54
N ARG A 430 -25.62 16.52 -6.24
CA ARG A 430 -24.94 16.29 -4.94
C ARG A 430 -23.72 17.19 -4.79
N ILE A 431 -23.12 17.63 -5.88
CA ILE A 431 -21.94 18.50 -5.93
C ILE A 431 -22.37 19.96 -5.86
N SER A 432 -21.67 20.81 -5.12
CA SER A 432 -22.00 22.23 -5.00
C SER A 432 -21.97 22.95 -6.35
N GLU A 433 -22.83 23.97 -6.51
CA GLU A 433 -22.91 24.76 -7.74
C GLU A 433 -21.53 25.33 -8.15
N SER A 434 -20.75 25.82 -7.19
CA SER A 434 -19.41 26.35 -7.46
C SER A 434 -18.47 25.28 -8.07
N SER A 435 -18.55 24.04 -7.60
CA SER A 435 -17.75 22.93 -8.10
C SER A 435 -18.27 22.40 -9.44
N ARG A 436 -19.58 22.39 -9.66
CA ARG A 436 -20.18 22.07 -10.97
C ARG A 436 -19.78 23.09 -12.03
N ASN A 437 -19.73 24.39 -11.71
CA ASN A 437 -19.27 25.43 -12.63
C ASN A 437 -17.79 25.27 -13.00
N ARG A 438 -16.95 24.88 -12.04
CA ARG A 438 -15.54 24.53 -12.30
C ARG A 438 -15.41 23.30 -13.20
N ALA A 439 -16.19 22.27 -12.94
CA ALA A 439 -16.23 21.06 -13.78
C ALA A 439 -16.69 21.37 -15.22
N GLY A 440 -17.71 22.19 -15.40
CA GLY A 440 -18.14 22.65 -16.73
C GLY A 440 -17.01 23.38 -17.47
N SER A 441 -16.30 24.28 -16.77
CA SER A 441 -15.14 24.98 -17.33
C SER A 441 -13.98 24.05 -17.71
N ALA A 442 -13.73 23.02 -16.89
CA ALA A 442 -12.74 21.97 -17.16
C ALA A 442 -13.12 21.12 -18.38
N GLY A 443 -14.39 20.71 -18.47
CA GLY A 443 -14.95 20.00 -19.63
C GLY A 443 -14.77 20.79 -20.93
N SER A 444 -15.15 22.06 -20.96
CA SER A 444 -14.93 22.93 -22.13
C SER A 444 -13.46 23.13 -22.47
N HIS A 445 -12.56 23.04 -21.48
CA HIS A 445 -11.12 23.07 -21.75
C HIS A 445 -10.64 21.80 -22.45
N LEU A 446 -11.09 20.62 -21.99
CA LEU A 446 -10.78 19.36 -22.66
C LEU A 446 -11.36 19.28 -24.07
N GLU A 447 -12.52 19.88 -24.33
CA GLU A 447 -13.09 19.94 -25.69
C GLU A 447 -12.21 20.72 -26.65
N ARG A 448 -11.65 21.85 -26.22
CA ARG A 448 -10.70 22.63 -27.04
C ARG A 448 -9.42 21.84 -27.32
N LEU A 449 -8.94 21.06 -26.34
CA LEU A 449 -7.80 20.17 -26.56
C LEU A 449 -8.16 19.05 -27.53
N ALA A 450 -9.32 18.42 -27.37
CA ALA A 450 -9.80 17.37 -28.27
C ALA A 450 -9.85 17.86 -29.72
N SER A 451 -10.42 19.04 -29.99
CA SER A 451 -10.47 19.61 -31.35
C SER A 451 -9.09 19.84 -31.97
N ARG A 452 -8.04 20.02 -31.16
CA ARG A 452 -6.68 20.21 -31.65
C ARG A 452 -5.92 18.90 -31.91
N PHE A 453 -6.28 17.83 -31.20
CA PHE A 453 -5.58 16.53 -31.24
C PHE A 453 -6.41 15.39 -31.88
N ALA A 454 -7.63 15.67 -32.34
CA ALA A 454 -8.50 14.71 -33.03
C ALA A 454 -8.20 14.57 -34.55
N GLU A 455 -7.31 15.40 -35.11
CA GLU A 455 -6.98 15.41 -36.56
C GLU A 455 -5.57 14.88 -36.89
N SER A 456 -4.91 14.13 -36.00
CA SER A 456 -3.57 13.57 -36.26
C SER A 456 -3.49 12.06 -36.10
#